data_AF-A0A928PWS3-F1
#
_entry.id   AF-A0A928PWS3-F1
#
_cell.length_a   1.000
_cell.length_b   1.000
_cell.length_c   1.000
_cell.angle_alpha   90.00
_cell.angle_beta   90.00
_cell.angle_gamma   90.00
#
_symmetry.space_group_name_H-M   'P 1'
#
loop_
_entity.id
_entity.type
_entity.pdbx_description
1 polymer ?
#
loop_
_entity_poly.entity_id
_entity_poly.type
_entity_poly.pdbx_seq_one_letter_code
_entity_poly.pdbx_strand_id
1 'polypeptide(L)' 'MVNHSETLEPMVLYRALYGEGALWVRPAAMWEEPVTRDGVTMPRFTYIGA' A
#
# COMPACT_ATOMS: atom_id res chain seq x y z
N MET A 1 -12.85 -4.32 -2.31
CA MET A 1 -11.92 -3.96 -3.41
C MET A 1 -12.19 -2.51 -3.76
N VAL A 2 -11.15 -1.68 -3.86
CA VAL A 2 -11.26 -0.28 -4.26
C VAL A 2 -10.71 -0.17 -5.67
N ASN A 3 -11.43 0.47 -6.58
CA ASN A 3 -10.96 0.69 -7.95
C ASN A 3 -10.97 2.20 -8.22
N HIS A 4 -9.99 2.67 -9.00
CA HIS A 4 -9.99 4.04 -9.51
C HIS A 4 -11.09 4.18 -10.57
N SER A 5 -12.02 5.13 -10.44
CA SER A 5 -13.23 5.16 -11.28
C SER A 5 -12.96 5.46 -12.75
N GLU A 6 -11.92 6.24 -13.06
CA GLU A 6 -11.61 6.65 -14.43
C GLU A 6 -10.80 5.59 -15.19
N THR A 7 -9.94 4.85 -14.48
CA THR A 7 -9.01 3.88 -15.09
C THR A 7 -9.37 2.44 -14.80
N LEU A 8 -10.29 2.21 -13.85
CA LEU A 8 -10.66 0.90 -13.30
C LEU A 8 -9.48 0.13 -12.69
N GLU A 9 -8.36 0.81 -12.42
CA GLU A 9 -7.18 0.20 -11.82
C GLU A 9 -7.45 -0.20 -10.37
N PRO A 10 -7.03 -1.42 -9.95
CA PRO A 10 -7.14 -1.85 -8.57
C PRO A 10 -6.29 -1.00 -7.62
N MET A 11 -6.87 -0.59 -6.50
CA MET A 11 -6.25 0.26 -5.49
C MET A 11 -6.33 -0.38 -4.09
N VAL A 12 -5.40 0.03 -3.23
CA VAL A 12 -5.40 -0.26 -1.79
C VAL A 12 -5.68 1.03 -1.04
N LEU A 13 -6.73 1.01 -0.21
CA LEU A 13 -7.07 2.06 0.75
C LEU A 13 -6.59 1.62 2.15
N TYR A 14 -5.80 2.45 2.82
CA TYR A 14 -5.33 2.19 4.17
C TYR A 14 -5.29 3.47 5.01
N ARG A 15 -5.24 3.30 6.34
CA ARG A 15 -5.09 4.41 7.29
C ARG A 15 -3.65 4.44 7.79
N ALA A 16 -3.02 5.61 7.76
CA ALA A 16 -1.74 5.78 8.44
C ALA A 16 -1.94 5.67 9.95
N LEU A 17 -1.09 4.93 10.66
CA LEU A 17 -1.11 4.83 12.13
C LEU A 17 -0.24 5.91 12.79
N TYR A 18 0.19 6.91 12.02
CA TYR A 18 1.06 8.00 12.43
C TYR A 18 0.51 9.34 11.89
N GLY A 19 1.06 10.44 12.39
CA GLY A 19 0.60 11.79 12.02
C GLY A 19 -0.87 11.99 12.38
N GLU A 20 -1.64 12.64 11.50
CA GLU A 20 -3.06 12.89 11.69
C GLU A 20 -3.97 11.67 11.43
N GLY A 21 -3.40 10.49 11.16
CA GLY A 21 -4.19 9.28 10.93
C GLY A 21 -5.04 9.32 9.66
N ALA A 22 -4.56 10.02 8.63
CA ALA A 22 -5.24 10.21 7.35
C ALA A 22 -5.41 8.90 6.57
N LEU A 23 -6.37 8.90 5.65
CA LEU A 23 -6.60 7.83 4.68
C LEU A 23 -5.75 8.06 3.44
N TRP A 24 -5.11 6.99 2.97
CA TRP A 24 -4.23 6.98 1.80
C TRP A 24 -4.71 5.95 0.79
N VAL A 25 -4.56 6.27 -0.49
CA VAL A 25 -4.88 5.38 -1.61
C VAL A 25 -3.61 5.18 -2.45
N ARG A 26 -3.33 3.92 -2.81
CA ARG A 26 -2.17 3.57 -3.65
C ARG A 26 -2.57 2.50 -4.68
N PRO A 27 -1.98 2.48 -5.89
CA PRO A 27 -2.17 1.37 -6.82
C PRO A 27 -1.75 0.04 -6.20
N ALA A 28 -2.56 -1.01 -6.42
CA ALA A 28 -2.31 -2.35 -5.85
C ALA A 28 -0.95 -2.91 -6.32
N ALA A 29 -0.59 -2.71 -7.59
CA ALA A 29 0.70 -3.15 -8.12
C ALA A 29 1.89 -2.53 -7.35
N MET A 30 1.81 -1.25 -6.97
CA MET A 30 2.87 -0.60 -6.17
C MET A 30 2.85 -1.02 -4.70
N TRP A 31 1.69 -1.43 -4.19
CA TRP A 31 1.56 -1.94 -2.83
C TRP A 31 2.28 -3.29 -2.67
N GLU A 32 2.12 -4.17 -3.67
CA GLU A 32 2.72 -5.50 -3.69
C GLU A 32 4.18 -5.53 -4.15
N GLU A 33 4.64 -4.44 -4.79
CA GLU A 33 6.02 -4.31 -5.25
C GLU A 33 7.02 -4.43 -4.09
N PRO A 34 8.06 -5.27 -4.20
CA PRO A 34 9.11 -5.35 -3.19
C PRO A 34 9.98 -4.08 -3.16
N VAL A 35 10.62 -3.83 -2.03
CA VAL A 35 11.56 -2.71 -1.85
C VAL A 35 12.91 -3.24 -1.38
N THR A 36 13.98 -2.59 -1.85
CA THR A 36 15.33 -2.83 -1.31
C THR A 36 15.66 -1.74 -0.30
N ARG A 37 16.00 -2.13 0.93
CA ARG A 37 16.45 -1.24 1.99
C ARG A 37 17.65 -1.84 2.68
N ASP A 38 18.72 -1.06 2.81
CA ASP A 38 19.99 -1.48 3.44
C ASP A 38 20.54 -2.79 2.85
N GLY A 39 20.41 -2.95 1.53
CA GLY A 39 20.84 -4.14 0.78
C GLY A 39 19.90 -5.35 0.87
N VAL A 40 18.77 -5.25 1.59
CA VAL A 40 17.81 -6.34 1.77
C VAL A 40 16.53 -6.05 0.98
N THR A 41 16.11 -6.99 0.13
CA THR A 41 14.83 -6.94 -0.59
C THR A 41 13.72 -7.58 0.25
N MET A 42 12.63 -6.86 0.46
CA MET A 42 11.49 -7.31 1.28
C MET A 42 10.16 -6.79 0.72
N PRO A 43 9.01 -7.38 1.10
CA PRO A 43 7.70 -6.82 0.75
C PRO A 43 7.59 -5.38 1.25
N ARG A 44 7.03 -4.49 0.43
CA ARG A 44 6.82 -3.09 0.83
C ARG A 44 5.89 -2.97 2.03
N PHE A 45 4.87 -3.82 2.10
CA PHE A 45 3.97 -3.92 3.24
C PHE A 45 3.87 -5.39 3.69
N THR A 46 3.96 -5.61 5.00
CA THR A 46 3.85 -6.93 5.61
C THR A 46 2.67 -6.91 6.59
N TYR A 47 1.79 -7.90 6.48
CA TYR A 47 0.69 -8.09 7.42
C TYR A 47 1.23 -8.59 8.76
N ILE A 48 0.91 -7.89 9.85
CA ILE A 48 1.42 -8.19 11.20
C ILE A 48 0.37 -8.80 12.15
N GLY A 49 -0.88 -9.00 11.70
CA GLY A 49 -1.94 -9.66 12.48
C GLY A 49 -3.30 -8.95 12.46
N ALA A 50 -4.30 -9.62 13.03
CA ALA A 50 -5.66 -9.15 13.35
C ALA A 50 -5.85 -9.17 14.88
#